data_AF-M7SJB9-F1
#
_entry.id   AF-M7SJB9-F1
#
_cell.length_a   1.000
_cell.length_b   1.000
_cell.length_c   1.000
_cell.angle_alpha   90.00
_cell.angle_beta   90.00
_cell.angle_gamma   90.00
#
_symmetry.space_group_name_H-M   'P 1'
#
loop_
_entity.id
_entity.type
_entity.pdbx_description
1 polymer ?
#
loop_
_entity_poly.entity_id
_entity_poly.type
_entity_poly.pdbx_seq_one_letter_code
_entity_poly.pdbx_strand_id
1 'polypeptide(L)'
;MEDVVPTTSSLPWLESWPLFQCNPVIPSSACAPTGALHVKNLQALLKDGNIWMKKARSVESKTAVEPLLPSTREKLIAVLQALFNEAQKLYGLQDRVGSSVLVLPPPSELDLLFRAYVDYCESHYPFIPTASMKTNKLIEGRNTIISSMILIMMLAAAAMTAGTGDACHQIAHGLVEICRTALRSRIDQNIKLMSDPGVLQCALLLTIVAVWSGDKWQMDVSLERKIFEWLL
;
A
#
# COMPACT_ATOMS: atom_id res chain seq x y z
N MET A 1 -44.20 -26.38 -18.77
CA MET A 1 -43.10 -26.63 -17.82
C MET A 1 -41.83 -26.30 -18.57
N GLU A 2 -41.44 -25.04 -18.52
CA GLU A 2 -40.12 -24.58 -18.98
C GLU A 2 -39.30 -24.39 -17.71
N ASP A 3 -38.32 -25.25 -17.49
CA ASP A 3 -37.36 -25.13 -16.40
C ASP A 3 -36.33 -24.06 -16.76
N VAL A 4 -36.43 -22.92 -16.06
CA VAL A 4 -35.44 -21.85 -16.11
C VAL A 4 -34.23 -22.29 -15.30
N VAL A 5 -33.12 -22.55 -15.98
CA VAL A 5 -31.81 -22.77 -15.36
C VAL A 5 -31.37 -21.47 -14.66
N PRO A 6 -31.11 -21.47 -13.34
CA PRO A 6 -30.56 -20.29 -12.69
C PRO A 6 -29.08 -20.16 -13.07
N THR A 7 -28.73 -19.06 -13.73
CA THR A 7 -27.35 -18.64 -13.97
C THR A 7 -26.70 -18.27 -12.64
N THR A 8 -25.92 -19.20 -12.09
CA THR A 8 -25.13 -18.99 -10.87
C THR A 8 -23.86 -18.19 -11.18
N SER A 9 -23.83 -16.91 -10.79
CA SER A 9 -22.58 -16.26 -10.35
C SER A 9 -22.82 -15.01 -9.49
N SER A 10 -23.87 -14.99 -8.66
CA SER A 10 -24.01 -13.99 -7.59
C SER A 10 -23.32 -14.54 -6.34
N LEU A 11 -22.15 -13.98 -6.03
CA LEU A 11 -21.48 -14.25 -4.76
C LEU A 11 -22.21 -13.45 -3.65
N PRO A 12 -22.91 -14.08 -2.69
CA PRO A 12 -23.87 -13.41 -1.78
C PRO A 12 -23.25 -12.35 -0.85
N TRP A 13 -21.97 -12.49 -0.52
CA TRP A 13 -21.21 -11.55 0.31
C TRP A 13 -20.98 -10.17 -0.34
N LEU A 14 -20.99 -10.07 -1.67
CA LEU A 14 -20.80 -8.78 -2.37
C LEU A 14 -22.04 -7.89 -2.22
N GLU A 15 -23.23 -8.51 -2.11
CA GLU A 15 -24.49 -7.84 -1.79
C GLU A 15 -24.62 -7.47 -0.30
N SER A 16 -23.78 -8.06 0.56
CA SER A 16 -23.84 -7.86 2.01
C SER A 16 -23.23 -6.52 2.48
N TRP A 17 -22.51 -5.82 1.61
CA TRP A 17 -21.83 -4.57 1.97
C TRP A 17 -22.59 -3.35 1.40
N PRO A 18 -23.38 -2.63 2.21
CA PRO A 18 -24.30 -1.61 1.71
C PRO A 18 -23.62 -0.37 1.08
N LEU A 19 -22.30 -0.17 1.26
CA LEU A 19 -21.55 0.94 0.64
C LEU A 19 -21.37 0.82 -0.88
N PHE A 20 -21.56 -0.35 -1.49
CA PHE A 20 -21.27 -0.57 -2.92
C PHE A 20 -22.50 -0.70 -3.82
N GLN A 21 -23.71 -0.57 -3.28
CA GLN A 21 -24.96 -0.70 -4.06
C GLN A 21 -25.18 0.44 -5.08
N CYS A 22 -24.43 1.54 -4.97
CA CYS A 22 -24.51 2.67 -5.89
C CYS A 22 -23.68 2.49 -7.18
N ASN A 23 -22.82 1.46 -7.24
CA ASN A 23 -22.00 1.17 -8.42
C ASN A 23 -22.38 -0.21 -8.99
N PRO A 24 -22.44 -0.37 -10.33
CA PRO A 24 -22.70 -1.66 -10.92
C PRO A 24 -21.65 -2.68 -10.45
N VAL A 25 -22.11 -3.84 -10.01
CA VAL A 25 -21.24 -4.95 -9.62
C VAL A 25 -20.53 -5.46 -10.87
N ILE A 26 -19.27 -5.07 -11.02
CA ILE A 26 -18.39 -5.64 -12.03
C ILE A 26 -17.87 -6.96 -11.45
N PRO A 27 -17.91 -8.10 -12.15
CA PRO A 27 -17.28 -9.34 -11.72
C PRO A 27 -15.75 -9.16 -11.60
N SER A 28 -15.08 -9.78 -10.62
CA SER A 28 -13.60 -9.71 -10.51
C SER A 28 -12.90 -10.29 -11.74
N SER A 29 -13.49 -11.31 -12.36
CA SER A 29 -13.02 -11.91 -13.62
C SER A 29 -13.04 -10.96 -14.83
N ALA A 30 -13.81 -9.87 -14.75
CA ALA A 30 -13.90 -8.86 -15.81
C ALA A 30 -12.87 -7.72 -15.64
N CYS A 31 -12.08 -7.72 -14.56
CA CYS A 31 -11.07 -6.69 -14.30
C CYS A 31 -9.67 -7.21 -14.59
N ALA A 32 -8.94 -6.47 -15.44
CA ALA A 32 -7.56 -6.79 -15.73
C ALA A 32 -6.68 -6.58 -14.48
N PRO A 33 -5.71 -7.46 -14.19
CA PRO A 33 -4.75 -7.23 -13.12
C PRO A 33 -3.97 -5.95 -13.36
N THR A 34 -4.05 -5.00 -12.43
CA THR A 34 -3.35 -3.69 -12.55
C THR A 34 -2.00 -3.67 -11.84
N GLY A 35 -1.62 -4.73 -11.12
CA GLY A 35 -0.37 -4.78 -10.34
C GLY A 35 0.89 -4.43 -11.13
N ALA A 36 1.10 -5.03 -12.30
CA ALA A 36 2.25 -4.72 -13.15
C ALA A 36 2.24 -3.28 -13.67
N LEU A 37 1.05 -2.72 -13.93
CA LEU A 37 0.87 -1.33 -14.34
C LEU A 37 1.25 -0.37 -13.20
N HIS A 38 0.83 -0.65 -11.98
CA HIS A 38 1.16 0.16 -10.80
C HIS A 38 2.66 0.22 -10.53
N VAL A 39 3.36 -0.92 -10.65
CA VAL A 39 4.83 -0.97 -10.52
C VAL A 39 5.52 -0.16 -11.63
N LYS A 40 5.02 -0.24 -12.87
CA LYS A 40 5.55 0.55 -13.99
C LYS A 40 5.33 2.05 -13.80
N ASN A 41 4.14 2.45 -13.34
CA ASN A 41 3.82 3.86 -13.08
C ASN A 41 4.68 4.41 -11.95
N LEU A 42 4.86 3.66 -10.87
CA LEU A 42 5.73 4.04 -9.75
C LEU A 42 7.14 4.41 -10.22
N GLN A 43 7.70 3.62 -11.13
CA GLN A 43 9.01 3.87 -11.70
C GLN A 43 9.08 5.19 -12.47
N ALA A 44 8.11 5.43 -13.35
CA ALA A 44 8.05 6.64 -14.15
C ALA A 44 7.92 7.88 -13.26
N LEU A 45 7.12 7.80 -12.20
CA LEU A 45 6.78 8.91 -11.33
C LEU A 45 7.87 9.24 -10.30
N LEU A 46 8.61 8.24 -9.82
CA LEU A 46 9.67 8.43 -8.81
C LEU A 46 11.05 8.65 -9.40
N LYS A 47 11.23 8.50 -10.71
CA LYS A 47 12.49 8.80 -11.39
C LYS A 47 12.86 10.28 -11.35
N ASP A 48 11.85 11.16 -11.46
CA ASP A 48 12.06 12.60 -11.61
C ASP A 48 11.93 13.37 -10.28
N GLY A 49 11.54 12.71 -9.18
CA GLY A 49 11.49 13.27 -7.83
C GLY A 49 10.51 14.43 -7.59
N ASN A 50 9.87 14.98 -8.63
CA ASN A 50 9.19 16.28 -8.59
C ASN A 50 7.67 16.22 -8.30
N ILE A 51 7.13 15.02 -8.05
CA ILE A 51 5.68 14.78 -8.04
C ILE A 51 5.04 15.01 -6.67
N TRP A 52 5.81 14.80 -5.60
CA TRP A 52 5.31 14.84 -4.22
C TRP A 52 4.96 16.24 -3.70
N MET A 53 5.53 17.29 -4.29
CA MET A 53 5.59 18.62 -3.66
C MET A 53 4.40 19.54 -3.89
N LYS A 54 3.55 19.32 -4.89
CA LYS A 54 2.63 20.38 -5.32
C LYS A 54 1.36 20.53 -4.47
N LYS A 55 1.03 19.60 -3.56
CA LYS A 55 -0.35 19.56 -3.05
C LYS A 55 -0.61 18.97 -1.66
N ALA A 56 0.42 18.52 -0.92
CA ALA A 56 0.23 18.26 0.50
C ALA A 56 -0.01 19.61 1.18
N ARG A 57 -1.28 20.04 1.24
CA ARG A 57 -1.68 21.23 1.99
C ARG A 57 -1.15 21.02 3.40
N SER A 58 -0.42 22.02 3.89
CA SER A 58 -0.09 22.16 5.31
C SER A 58 -1.39 22.27 6.08
N VAL A 59 -2.02 21.13 6.36
CA VAL A 59 -3.01 21.04 7.41
C VAL A 59 -2.20 21.28 8.67
N GLU A 60 -2.55 22.32 9.43
CA GLU A 60 -1.98 22.57 10.75
C GLU A 60 -2.30 21.36 11.64
N SER A 61 -1.41 20.37 11.60
CA SER A 61 -1.51 19.17 12.41
C SER A 61 -1.26 19.57 13.86
N LYS A 62 -2.21 19.23 14.75
CA LYS A 62 -2.03 19.37 16.20
C LYS A 62 -1.15 18.25 16.77
N THR A 63 -0.69 17.34 15.93
CA THR A 63 -0.12 16.06 16.31
C THR A 63 1.39 16.07 16.14
N ALA A 64 2.13 15.85 17.22
CA ALA A 64 3.58 15.90 17.23
C ALA A 64 4.17 14.59 16.68
N VAL A 65 4.49 14.55 15.38
CA VAL A 65 5.34 13.49 14.79
C VAL A 65 6.81 13.87 14.98
N GLU A 66 7.62 12.92 15.48
CA GLU A 66 9.07 13.06 15.61
C GLU A 66 9.70 13.35 14.23
N PRO A 67 10.61 14.32 14.11
CA PRO A 67 11.25 14.63 12.84
C PRO A 67 12.06 13.43 12.32
N LEU A 68 11.89 13.11 11.04
CA LEU A 68 12.58 12.00 10.39
C LEU A 68 14.06 12.31 10.25
N LEU A 69 14.91 11.41 10.74
CA LEU A 69 16.36 11.54 10.56
C LEU A 69 16.75 11.25 9.10
N PRO A 70 17.79 11.91 8.55
CA PRO A 70 18.32 11.60 7.22
C PRO A 70 18.68 10.12 7.06
N SER A 71 19.26 9.50 8.09
CA SER A 71 19.60 8.07 8.11
C SER A 71 18.36 7.16 8.02
N THR A 72 17.23 7.56 8.61
CA THR A 72 15.95 6.86 8.51
C THR A 72 15.42 6.91 7.08
N ARG A 73 15.51 8.08 6.42
CA ARG A 73 15.16 8.23 5.00
C ARG A 73 16.04 7.37 4.09
N GLU A 74 17.35 7.33 4.31
CA GLU A 74 18.25 6.51 3.50
C GLU A 74 17.94 5.02 3.62
N LYS A 75 17.64 4.53 4.83
CA LYS A 75 17.17 3.16 5.05
C LYS A 75 15.85 2.89 4.34
N LEU A 76 14.90 3.84 4.37
CA LEU A 76 13.65 3.73 3.63
C LEU A 76 13.89 3.64 2.12
N ILE A 77 14.78 4.44 1.55
CA ILE A 77 15.13 4.37 0.12
C ILE A 77 15.73 2.99 -0.21
N ALA A 78 16.66 2.50 0.61
CA ALA A 78 17.29 1.20 0.40
C ALA A 78 16.28 0.05 0.43
N VAL A 79 15.37 0.05 1.41
CA VAL A 79 14.31 -0.96 1.49
C VAL A 79 13.33 -0.79 0.32
N LEU A 80 12.86 0.42 0.04
CA LEU A 80 11.95 0.71 -1.07
C LEU A 80 12.51 0.19 -2.40
N GLN A 81 13.79 0.44 -2.67
CA GLN A 81 14.48 -0.06 -3.86
C GLN A 81 14.52 -1.59 -3.90
N ALA A 82 14.78 -2.25 -2.77
CA ALA A 82 14.81 -3.71 -2.70
C ALA A 82 13.42 -4.32 -2.99
N LEU A 83 12.36 -3.78 -2.37
CA LEU A 83 10.97 -4.21 -2.59
C LEU A 83 10.54 -3.97 -4.04
N PHE A 84 10.93 -2.84 -4.61
CA PHE A 84 10.64 -2.50 -6.00
C PHE A 84 11.33 -3.47 -6.98
N ASN A 85 12.61 -3.78 -6.76
CA ASN A 85 13.34 -4.73 -7.59
C ASN A 85 12.72 -6.15 -7.52
N GLU A 86 12.26 -6.56 -6.33
CA GLU A 86 11.55 -7.83 -6.13
C GLU A 86 10.24 -7.86 -6.93
N ALA A 87 9.44 -6.79 -6.85
CA ALA A 87 8.21 -6.67 -7.62
C ALA A 87 8.46 -6.63 -9.14
N GLN A 88 9.49 -5.91 -9.60
CA GLN A 88 9.87 -5.90 -11.02
C GLN A 88 10.26 -7.30 -11.51
N LYS A 89 10.97 -8.08 -10.69
CA LYS A 89 11.33 -9.46 -11.01
C LYS A 89 10.08 -10.34 -11.11
N LEU A 90 9.17 -10.21 -10.14
CA LEU A 90 7.91 -10.96 -10.11
C LEU A 90 7.07 -10.69 -11.37
N TYR A 91 7.04 -9.44 -11.84
CA TYR A 91 6.26 -9.03 -13.02
C TYR A 91 7.02 -9.14 -14.35
N GLY A 92 8.26 -9.62 -14.37
CA GLY A 92 9.07 -9.72 -15.60
C GLY A 92 9.39 -8.36 -16.24
N LEU A 93 9.52 -7.30 -15.44
CA LEU A 93 9.72 -5.92 -15.89
C LEU A 93 11.19 -5.49 -15.97
N GLN A 94 12.13 -6.27 -15.39
CA GLN A 94 13.55 -5.87 -15.29
C GLN A 94 14.19 -5.56 -16.65
N ASP A 95 13.96 -6.40 -17.66
CA ASP A 95 14.55 -6.21 -19.00
C ASP A 95 13.91 -5.07 -19.79
N ARG A 96 12.71 -4.65 -19.42
CA ARG A 96 11.90 -3.68 -20.19
C ARG A 96 12.05 -2.25 -19.71
N VAL A 97 12.37 -2.05 -18.44
CA VAL A 97 12.33 -0.71 -17.82
C VAL A 97 13.68 -0.29 -17.20
N GLY A 98 14.66 -1.18 -17.15
CA GLY A 98 16.02 -0.89 -16.69
C GLY A 98 16.13 -0.61 -15.18
N SER A 99 17.36 -0.59 -14.67
CA SER A 99 17.65 -0.29 -13.26
C SER A 99 17.40 1.19 -12.98
N SER A 100 16.24 1.52 -12.41
CA SER A 100 15.91 2.88 -11.98
C SER A 100 16.04 3.01 -10.48
N VAL A 101 16.73 4.05 -10.05
CA VAL A 101 16.84 4.41 -8.63
C VAL A 101 15.61 5.22 -8.26
N LEU A 102 14.83 4.73 -7.30
CA LEU A 102 13.68 5.45 -6.77
C LEU A 102 14.14 6.56 -5.83
N VAL A 103 13.58 7.75 -5.98
CA VAL A 103 13.89 8.90 -5.13
C VAL A 103 12.71 9.18 -4.20
N LEU A 104 12.97 9.21 -2.89
CA LEU A 104 12.03 9.72 -1.91
C LEU A 104 12.22 11.22 -1.66
N PRO A 105 11.17 11.96 -1.28
CA PRO A 105 11.26 13.35 -0.84
C PRO A 105 12.26 13.57 0.31
N PRO A 106 12.75 14.81 0.52
CA PRO A 106 13.51 15.19 1.71
C PRO A 106 12.80 14.81 3.02
N PRO A 107 13.54 14.60 4.13
CA PRO A 107 12.93 14.19 5.40
C PRO A 107 11.82 15.12 5.91
N SER A 108 11.99 16.43 5.73
CA SER A 108 10.98 17.44 6.12
C SER A 108 9.64 17.29 5.37
N GLU A 109 9.67 16.83 4.13
CA GLU A 109 8.46 16.58 3.34
C GLU A 109 7.81 15.24 3.74
N LEU A 110 8.63 14.23 4.00
CA LEU A 110 8.14 12.97 4.55
C LEU A 110 7.46 13.16 5.91
N ASP A 111 7.98 14.05 6.76
CA ASP A 111 7.35 14.42 8.03
C ASP A 111 5.95 15.00 7.84
N LEU A 112 5.77 15.87 6.84
CA LEU A 112 4.45 16.42 6.52
C LEU A 112 3.48 15.34 6.05
N LEU A 113 3.94 14.39 5.24
CA LEU A 113 3.12 13.27 4.77
C LEU A 113 2.75 12.32 5.92
N PHE A 114 3.68 12.01 6.81
CA PHE A 114 3.38 11.20 8.00
C PHE A 114 2.39 11.89 8.94
N ARG A 115 2.49 13.22 9.12
CA ARG A 115 1.49 13.99 9.87
C ARG A 115 0.11 13.95 9.22
N ALA A 116 0.04 14.13 7.90
CA ALA A 116 -1.21 14.03 7.15
C ALA A 116 -1.84 12.63 7.29
N TYR A 117 -1.02 11.58 7.28
CA TYR A 117 -1.49 10.22 7.59
C TYR A 117 -2.05 10.11 9.01
N VAL A 118 -1.33 10.59 10.03
CA VAL A 118 -1.77 10.55 11.44
C VAL A 118 -3.13 11.22 11.59
N ASP A 119 -3.27 12.45 11.08
CA ASP A 119 -4.50 13.24 11.22
C ASP A 119 -5.69 12.58 10.52
N TYR A 120 -5.47 11.97 9.35
CA TYR A 120 -6.53 11.34 8.55
C TYR A 120 -6.87 9.92 9.00
N CYS A 121 -5.87 9.06 9.19
CA CYS A 121 -6.08 7.64 9.46
C CYS A 121 -6.27 7.33 10.94
N GLU A 122 -5.57 7.98 11.89
CA GLU A 122 -5.68 7.63 13.31
C GLU A 122 -7.07 7.93 13.88
N SER A 123 -7.72 8.98 13.38
CA SER A 123 -9.09 9.33 13.76
C SER A 123 -10.13 8.29 13.33
N HIS A 124 -9.85 7.51 12.28
CA HIS A 124 -10.76 6.50 11.72
C HIS A 124 -10.34 5.06 12.03
N TYR A 125 -9.06 4.81 12.27
CA TYR A 125 -8.45 3.49 12.47
C TYR A 125 -7.46 3.52 13.65
N PRO A 126 -7.94 3.57 14.90
CA PRO A 126 -7.10 3.73 16.10
C PRO A 126 -6.24 2.50 16.44
N PHE A 127 -6.28 1.44 15.64
CA PHE A 127 -5.55 0.19 15.87
C PHE A 127 -4.06 0.28 15.52
N ILE A 128 -3.66 1.35 14.84
CA ILE A 128 -2.27 1.67 14.55
C ILE A 128 -1.91 2.87 15.43
N PRO A 129 -1.23 2.67 16.57
CA PRO A 129 -0.89 3.77 17.47
C PRO A 129 0.18 4.66 16.82
N THR A 130 -0.28 5.65 16.05
CA THR A 130 0.57 6.45 15.17
C THR A 130 1.10 7.71 15.87
N ALA A 131 0.30 8.34 16.72
CA ALA A 131 0.67 9.52 17.52
C ALA A 131 1.82 9.28 18.52
N SER A 132 2.16 8.02 18.81
CA SER A 132 3.31 7.64 19.64
C SER A 132 4.47 7.03 18.85
N MET A 133 4.32 6.87 17.54
CA MET A 133 5.25 6.10 16.74
C MET A 133 6.53 6.90 16.46
N LYS A 134 7.59 6.56 17.18
CA LYS A 134 8.95 7.06 16.95
C LYS A 134 9.51 6.41 15.69
N THR A 135 9.21 7.03 14.54
CA THR A 135 9.59 6.56 13.18
C THR A 135 11.06 6.14 13.12
N ASN A 136 11.96 6.93 13.71
CA ASN A 136 13.38 6.65 13.79
C ASN A 136 13.68 5.36 14.57
N LYS A 137 13.07 5.18 15.74
CA LYS A 137 13.25 3.97 16.56
C LYS A 137 12.64 2.72 15.94
N LEU A 138 11.56 2.87 15.17
CA LEU A 138 10.90 1.76 14.49
C LEU A 138 11.87 1.11 13.48
N ILE A 139 12.62 1.93 12.73
CA ILE A 139 13.60 1.45 11.74
C ILE A 139 14.86 0.87 12.41
N GLU A 140 15.24 1.35 13.60
CA GLU A 140 16.35 0.80 14.40
C GLU A 140 16.04 -0.56 15.04
N GLY A 141 14.78 -0.99 15.00
CA GLY A 141 14.34 -2.27 15.56
C GLY A 141 14.84 -3.51 14.81
N ARG A 142 14.49 -4.67 15.35
CA ARG A 142 14.98 -5.99 14.92
C ARG A 142 14.57 -6.38 13.48
N ASN A 143 13.49 -5.79 12.95
CA ASN A 143 12.96 -6.09 11.63
C ASN A 143 12.81 -4.82 10.79
N THR A 144 13.94 -4.24 10.40
CA THR A 144 14.02 -3.00 9.62
C THR A 144 13.16 -3.04 8.35
N ILE A 145 13.00 -4.20 7.71
CA ILE A 145 12.20 -4.33 6.48
C ILE A 145 10.71 -4.16 6.76
N ILE A 146 10.16 -4.91 7.72
CA ILE A 146 8.73 -4.79 8.07
C ILE A 146 8.42 -3.38 8.62
N SER A 147 9.29 -2.85 9.48
CA SER A 147 9.20 -1.46 9.95
C SER A 147 9.17 -0.44 8.80
N SER A 148 10.04 -0.63 7.79
CA SER A 148 10.08 0.23 6.61
C SER A 148 8.84 0.05 5.74
N MET A 149 8.32 -1.17 5.59
CA MET A 149 7.08 -1.45 4.87
C MET A 149 5.88 -0.74 5.52
N ILE A 150 5.80 -0.72 6.85
CA ILE A 150 4.76 0.04 7.57
C ILE A 150 4.86 1.53 7.21
N LEU A 151 6.05 2.11 7.24
CA LEU A 151 6.26 3.52 6.89
C LEU A 151 5.96 3.81 5.41
N ILE A 152 6.32 2.90 4.49
CA ILE A 152 5.98 3.02 3.07
C ILE A 152 4.45 2.96 2.88
N MET A 153 3.76 2.11 3.63
CA MET A 153 2.30 2.02 3.60
C MET A 153 1.62 3.27 4.17
N MET A 154 2.18 3.89 5.22
CA MET A 154 1.71 5.19 5.70
C MET A 154 1.88 6.28 4.65
N LEU A 155 3.00 6.26 3.91
CA LEU A 155 3.24 7.16 2.79
C LEU A 155 2.21 6.95 1.67
N ALA A 156 1.90 5.69 1.34
CA ALA A 156 0.85 5.37 0.37
C ALA A 156 -0.52 5.88 0.82
N ALA A 157 -0.88 5.65 2.09
CA ALA A 157 -2.13 6.16 2.67
C ALA A 157 -2.21 7.70 2.64
N ALA A 158 -1.11 8.39 2.99
CA ALA A 158 -1.02 9.85 2.89
C ALA A 158 -1.22 10.33 1.45
N ALA A 159 -0.62 9.64 0.48
CA ALA A 159 -0.73 9.96 -0.94
C ALA A 159 -2.13 9.71 -1.53
N MET A 160 -2.96 8.87 -0.88
CA MET A 160 -4.37 8.63 -1.23
C MET A 160 -5.35 9.62 -0.58
N THR A 161 -4.88 10.54 0.27
CA THR A 161 -5.77 11.52 0.91
C THR A 161 -6.37 12.50 -0.09
N ALA A 162 -7.58 12.99 0.20
CA ALA A 162 -8.32 13.87 -0.69
C ALA A 162 -7.51 15.14 -1.02
N GLY A 163 -7.19 15.31 -2.30
CA GLY A 163 -6.57 16.54 -2.82
C GLY A 163 -5.13 16.38 -3.33
N THR A 164 -4.48 15.23 -3.19
CA THR A 164 -3.08 15.00 -3.63
C THR A 164 -2.90 14.93 -5.15
N GLY A 165 -3.95 14.57 -5.90
CA GLY A 165 -3.95 14.51 -7.38
C GLY A 165 -3.62 13.12 -7.94
N ASP A 166 -3.88 12.92 -9.23
CA ASP A 166 -3.81 11.59 -9.89
C ASP A 166 -2.42 10.93 -9.80
N ALA A 167 -1.35 11.72 -9.98
CA ALA A 167 0.01 11.22 -9.88
C ALA A 167 0.36 10.67 -8.47
N CYS A 168 -0.19 11.29 -7.42
CA CYS A 168 -0.01 10.79 -6.05
C CYS A 168 -0.77 9.48 -5.82
N HIS A 169 -1.98 9.34 -6.36
CA HIS A 169 -2.71 8.06 -6.33
C HIS A 169 -1.93 6.96 -7.06
N GLN A 170 -1.40 7.23 -8.25
CA GLN A 170 -0.61 6.26 -8.99
C GLN A 170 0.66 5.83 -8.24
N ILE A 171 1.33 6.76 -7.55
CA ILE A 171 2.44 6.40 -6.66
C ILE A 171 1.94 5.53 -5.51
N ALA A 172 0.83 5.91 -4.86
CA ALA A 172 0.27 5.15 -3.75
C ALA A 172 -0.08 3.71 -4.16
N HIS A 173 -0.74 3.52 -5.31
CA HIS A 173 -1.03 2.20 -5.85
C HIS A 173 0.24 1.38 -6.07
N GLY A 174 1.29 2.00 -6.62
CA GLY A 174 2.60 1.37 -6.76
C GLY A 174 3.21 0.93 -5.42
N LEU A 175 3.20 1.81 -4.42
CA LEU A 175 3.71 1.51 -3.07
C LEU A 175 2.94 0.39 -2.38
N VAL A 176 1.61 0.39 -2.50
CA VAL A 176 0.74 -0.71 -2.01
C VAL A 176 1.12 -2.03 -2.67
N GLU A 177 1.31 -2.01 -3.99
CA GLU A 177 1.56 -3.22 -4.77
C GLU A 177 2.94 -3.85 -4.48
N ILE A 178 3.99 -3.05 -4.35
CA ILE A 178 5.31 -3.57 -3.96
C ILE A 178 5.30 -4.09 -2.52
N CYS A 179 4.57 -3.45 -1.59
CA CYS A 179 4.47 -3.94 -0.22
C CYS A 179 3.66 -5.24 -0.15
N ARG A 180 2.58 -5.34 -0.95
CA ARG A 180 1.75 -6.55 -1.05
C ARG A 180 2.55 -7.76 -1.53
N THR A 181 3.29 -7.60 -2.63
CA THR A 181 4.10 -8.67 -3.21
C THR A 181 5.23 -9.10 -2.27
N ALA A 182 5.92 -8.15 -1.64
CA ALA A 182 6.96 -8.46 -0.67
C ALA A 182 6.44 -9.12 0.61
N LEU A 183 5.28 -8.68 1.13
CA LEU A 183 4.67 -9.28 2.32
C LEU A 183 4.30 -10.74 2.05
N ARG A 184 3.68 -11.01 0.89
CA ARG A 184 3.35 -12.37 0.46
C ARG A 184 4.59 -13.25 0.34
N SER A 185 5.59 -12.80 -0.42
CA SER A 185 6.87 -13.50 -0.60
C SER A 185 7.53 -13.87 0.73
N ARG A 186 7.48 -12.97 1.72
CA ARG A 186 8.05 -13.22 3.06
C ARG A 186 7.26 -14.24 3.87
N ILE A 187 5.93 -14.16 3.83
CA ILE A 187 5.08 -15.14 4.52
C ILE A 187 5.25 -16.53 3.90
N ASP A 188 5.32 -16.61 2.57
CA ASP A 188 5.53 -17.86 1.84
C ASP A 188 6.90 -18.49 2.18
N GLN A 189 7.94 -17.67 2.37
CA GLN A 189 9.28 -18.13 2.78
C GLN A 189 9.35 -18.55 4.26
N ASN A 190 8.55 -17.92 5.13
CA ASN A 190 8.57 -18.20 6.56
C ASN A 190 7.20 -17.97 7.22
N ILE A 191 6.39 -19.03 7.23
CA ILE A 191 5.04 -19.04 7.80
C ILE A 191 5.01 -18.58 9.26
N LYS A 192 6.09 -18.78 10.04
CA LYS A 192 6.16 -18.35 11.44
C LYS A 192 6.06 -16.82 11.60
N LEU A 193 6.35 -16.06 10.54
CA LEU A 193 6.17 -14.61 10.52
C LEU A 193 4.71 -14.19 10.70
N MET A 194 3.73 -15.07 10.43
CA MET A 194 2.31 -14.75 10.66
C MET A 194 1.97 -14.53 12.14
N SER A 195 2.82 -15.00 13.06
CA SER A 195 2.66 -14.75 14.50
C SER A 195 3.42 -13.49 14.97
N ASP A 196 4.19 -12.84 14.08
CA ASP A 196 4.91 -11.61 14.42
C ASP A 196 3.96 -10.41 14.43
N PRO A 197 3.88 -9.65 15.54
CA PRO A 197 2.99 -8.50 15.64
C PRO A 197 3.25 -7.41 14.60
N GLY A 198 4.52 -7.21 14.21
CA GLY A 198 4.88 -6.21 13.19
C GLY A 198 4.39 -6.61 11.79
N VAL A 199 4.49 -7.90 11.46
CA VAL A 199 3.97 -8.45 10.21
C VAL A 199 2.44 -8.33 10.16
N LEU A 200 1.75 -8.65 11.27
CA LEU A 200 0.29 -8.49 11.38
C LEU A 200 -0.13 -7.02 11.25
N GLN A 201 0.60 -6.10 11.87
CA GLN A 201 0.35 -4.66 11.75
C GLN A 201 0.55 -4.18 10.31
N CYS A 202 1.61 -4.63 9.65
CA CYS A 202 1.87 -4.32 8.24
C CYS A 202 0.76 -4.88 7.34
N ALA A 203 0.31 -6.12 7.59
CA ALA A 203 -0.77 -6.76 6.85
C ALA A 203 -2.09 -5.99 7.02
N LEU A 204 -2.43 -5.61 8.25
CA LEU A 204 -3.64 -4.85 8.55
C LEU A 204 -3.63 -3.48 7.83
N LEU A 205 -2.51 -2.75 7.91
CA LEU A 205 -2.38 -1.47 7.22
C LEU A 205 -2.48 -1.65 5.70
N LEU A 206 -1.85 -2.69 5.14
CA LEU A 206 -1.97 -3.03 3.73
C LEU A 206 -3.43 -3.26 3.32
N THR A 207 -4.18 -4.06 4.09
CA THR A 207 -5.60 -4.31 3.82
C THR A 207 -6.41 -3.02 3.87
N ILE A 208 -6.22 -2.18 4.89
CA ILE A 208 -6.95 -0.91 5.01
C ILE A 208 -6.68 -0.03 3.78
N VAL A 209 -5.42 0.19 3.42
CA VAL A 209 -5.07 1.06 2.29
C VAL A 209 -5.55 0.47 0.95
N ALA A 210 -5.46 -0.85 0.76
CA ALA A 210 -5.89 -1.50 -0.47
C ALA A 210 -7.42 -1.46 -0.68
N VAL A 211 -8.20 -1.68 0.38
CA VAL A 211 -9.68 -1.62 0.32
C VAL A 211 -10.19 -0.22 -0.01
N TRP A 212 -9.47 0.83 0.42
CA TRP A 212 -9.81 2.22 0.15
C TRP A 212 -9.03 2.85 -1.02
N SER A 213 -8.29 2.03 -1.78
CA SER A 213 -7.45 2.53 -2.87
C SER A 213 -8.25 3.08 -4.05
N GLY A 214 -9.49 2.60 -4.26
CA GLY A 214 -10.27 2.89 -5.46
C GLY A 214 -9.83 2.12 -6.71
N ASP A 215 -8.76 1.31 -6.62
CA ASP A 215 -8.38 0.36 -7.66
C ASP A 215 -9.01 -1.00 -7.36
N LYS A 216 -9.86 -1.45 -8.29
CA LYS A 216 -10.63 -2.68 -8.06
C LYS A 216 -9.74 -3.92 -7.89
N TRP A 217 -8.62 -4.03 -8.58
CA TRP A 217 -7.72 -5.18 -8.42
C TRP A 217 -7.13 -5.21 -7.00
N GLN A 218 -6.69 -4.08 -6.46
CA GLN A 218 -6.19 -3.99 -5.09
C GLN A 218 -7.29 -4.27 -4.05
N MET A 219 -8.51 -3.79 -4.29
CA MET A 219 -9.68 -4.11 -3.46
C MET A 219 -9.99 -5.61 -3.49
N ASP A 220 -10.05 -6.21 -4.66
CA ASP A 220 -10.37 -7.63 -4.82
C ASP A 220 -9.30 -8.50 -4.14
N VAL A 221 -8.01 -8.23 -4.36
CA VAL A 221 -6.90 -8.99 -3.75
C VAL A 221 -6.82 -8.81 -2.23
N SER A 222 -7.31 -7.68 -1.68
CA SER A 222 -7.36 -7.47 -0.24
C SER A 222 -8.59 -8.08 0.44
N LEU A 223 -9.69 -8.25 -0.31
CA LEU A 223 -10.91 -8.91 0.14
C LEU A 223 -10.93 -10.42 -0.15
N GLU A 224 -10.08 -10.90 -1.05
CA GLU A 224 -9.99 -12.31 -1.36
C GLU A 224 -9.70 -13.12 -0.09
N ARG A 225 -10.72 -13.83 0.40
CA ARG A 225 -10.64 -14.91 1.41
C ARG A 225 -9.79 -16.11 0.95
N LYS A 226 -9.07 -16.02 -0.18
CA LYS A 226 -8.18 -17.05 -0.69
C LYS A 226 -6.79 -17.01 -0.06
N ILE A 227 -6.71 -16.74 1.24
CA ILE A 227 -5.53 -17.11 2.03
C ILE A 227 -5.34 -18.65 2.04
N PHE A 228 -6.38 -19.44 1.68
CA PHE A 228 -6.33 -20.91 1.68
C PHE A 228 -6.24 -21.60 0.30
N GLU A 229 -6.58 -20.95 -0.83
CA GLU A 229 -6.56 -21.63 -2.13
C GLU A 229 -5.18 -21.69 -2.80
N TRP A 230 -4.18 -20.99 -2.27
CA TRP A 230 -2.79 -21.08 -2.77
C TRP A 230 -1.98 -22.19 -2.08
N LEU A 231 -2.59 -22.99 -1.20
CA LEU A 231 -1.96 -24.06 -0.42
C LEU A 231 -2.52 -25.47 -0.72
N LEU A 232 -3.31 -25.63 -1.80
CA LEU A 232 -3.78 -26.93 -2.31
C LEU A 232 -3.31 -27.14 -3.75
#